data_AF-A0A2S6QP79-F1
#
_entry.id   AF-A0A2S6QP79-F1
#
_cell.length_a   1.000
_cell.length_b   1.000
_cell.length_c   1.000
_cell.angle_alpha   90.00
_cell.angle_beta   90.00
_cell.angle_gamma   90.00
#
_symmetry.space_group_name_H-M   'P 1'
#
loop_
_entity.id
_entity.type
_entity.pdbx_description
1 polymer ?
#
loop_
_entity_poly.entity_id
_entity_poly.type
_entity_poly.pdbx_seq_one_letter_code
_entity_poly.pdbx_strand_id
1 'polypeptide(L)' 'MAKGPHNLEYEVLEGWEKLPEDWSFVEVAGIGVDRQDLVYVFNRGEHPMIIFDKEGQFIDA' A
#
# COMPACT_ATOMS: atom_id res chain seq x y z
N MET A 1 -7.11 11.87 -11.69
CA MET A 1 -7.98 12.73 -10.86
C MET A 1 -9.26 11.99 -10.52
N ALA A 2 -9.39 11.53 -9.28
CA ALA A 2 -10.66 11.01 -8.77
C ALA A 2 -11.35 12.09 -7.92
N LYS A 3 -12.68 12.15 -7.93
CA LYS A 3 -13.45 13.04 -7.06
C LYS A 3 -14.04 12.24 -5.91
N GLY A 4 -13.72 12.62 -4.68
CA GLY A 4 -14.30 12.01 -3.49
C GLY A 4 -15.38 12.88 -2.85
N PRO A 5 -15.81 12.52 -1.63
CA PRO A 5 -16.77 13.30 -0.84
C PRO A 5 -16.31 14.75 -0.68
N HIS A 6 -17.28 15.67 -0.54
CA HIS A 6 -17.01 17.10 -0.30
C HIS A 6 -16.17 17.80 -1.38
N ASN A 7 -16.20 17.30 -2.63
CA ASN A 7 -15.46 17.86 -3.76
C ASN A 7 -13.93 17.82 -3.57
N LEU A 8 -13.44 16.84 -2.81
CA LEU A 8 -12.03 16.53 -2.69
C LEU A 8 -11.52 15.92 -4.00
N GLU A 9 -10.37 16.39 -4.46
CA GLU A 9 -9.67 15.87 -5.63
C GLU A 9 -8.48 15.02 -5.18
N TYR A 10 -8.34 13.85 -5.78
CA TYR A 10 -7.26 12.92 -5.48
C TYR A 10 -6.41 12.70 -6.72
N GLU A 11 -5.11 12.76 -6.51
CA GLU A 11 -4.09 12.33 -7.47
C GLU A 11 -3.50 10.99 -7.04
N VAL A 12 -3.09 10.20 -8.03
CA VAL A 12 -2.40 8.95 -7.79
C VAL A 12 -0.93 9.28 -7.59
N LEU A 13 -0.35 8.80 -6.49
CA LEU A 13 1.10 8.76 -6.32
C LEU A 13 1.60 7.48 -6.98
N GLU A 14 1.99 7.57 -8.26
CA GLU A 14 2.52 6.40 -8.98
C GLU A 14 3.84 5.93 -8.35
N GLY A 15 3.97 4.61 -8.15
CA GLY A 15 5.16 4.01 -7.56
C GLY A 15 5.40 4.40 -6.10
N TRP A 16 4.32 4.64 -5.35
CA TRP A 16 4.40 4.91 -3.92
C TRP A 16 5.03 3.72 -3.18
N GLU A 17 4.61 2.51 -3.52
CA GLU A 17 5.12 1.26 -2.96
C GLU A 17 6.58 1.01 -3.35
N LYS A 18 7.45 0.84 -2.37
CA LYS A 18 8.86 0.48 -2.58
C LYS A 18 9.10 -0.94 -2.07
N LEU A 19 8.69 -1.91 -2.89
CA LEU A 19 8.95 -3.32 -2.64
C LEU A 19 10.46 -3.62 -2.68
N PRO A 20 10.93 -4.61 -1.90
CA PRO A 20 12.25 -5.20 -2.11
C PRO A 20 12.43 -5.71 -3.55
N GLU A 21 13.67 -5.82 -3.99
CA GLU A 21 14.00 -6.39 -5.30
C GLU A 21 13.41 -7.81 -5.43
N ASP A 22 12.93 -8.14 -6.63
CA ASP A 22 12.26 -9.41 -6.98
C ASP A 22 10.92 -9.69 -6.29
N TRP A 23 10.41 -8.79 -5.45
CA TRP A 23 9.09 -8.95 -4.84
C TRP A 23 7.99 -8.45 -5.76
N SER A 24 6.82 -9.10 -5.67
CA SER A 24 5.62 -8.67 -6.39
C SER A 24 4.37 -8.99 -5.58
N PHE A 25 3.31 -8.22 -5.83
CA PHE A 25 1.98 -8.63 -5.41
C PHE A 25 1.41 -9.61 -6.43
N VAL A 26 0.73 -10.66 -5.96
CA VAL A 26 -0.09 -11.52 -6.84
C VAL A 26 -1.51 -10.95 -6.94
N GLU A 27 -2.26 -10.98 -5.84
CA GLU A 27 -3.59 -10.39 -5.73
C GLU A 27 -3.73 -9.78 -4.33
N VAL A 28 -3.88 -8.46 -4.24
CA VAL A 28 -4.15 -7.76 -2.96
C VAL A 28 -5.62 -7.93 -2.61
N ALA A 29 -5.90 -8.67 -1.55
CA ALA A 29 -7.26 -8.97 -1.09
C ALA A 29 -7.77 -7.94 -0.08
N GLY A 30 -6.88 -7.20 0.58
CA GLY A 30 -7.27 -6.16 1.53
C GLY A 30 -6.09 -5.30 1.97
N ILE A 31 -6.41 -4.09 2.42
CA ILE A 31 -5.46 -3.15 3.00
C ILE A 31 -6.02 -2.58 4.31
N GLY A 32 -5.13 -2.21 5.23
CA GLY A 32 -5.48 -1.53 6.47
C GLY A 32 -4.41 -0.51 6.86
N VAL A 33 -4.79 0.52 7.60
CA VAL A 33 -3.87 1.54 8.11
C VAL A 33 -4.02 1.61 9.62
N ASP A 34 -2.91 1.60 10.35
CA ASP A 34 -2.91 1.71 11.81
C ASP A 34 -2.76 3.17 12.29
N ARG A 35 -2.60 3.38 13.61
CA ARG A 35 -2.45 4.71 14.20
C ARG A 35 -1.09 5.38 13.89
N GLN A 36 -0.12 4.61 13.40
CA GLN A 36 1.22 5.08 13.08
C GLN A 36 1.39 5.36 11.58
N ASP A 37 0.28 5.38 10.84
CA ASP A 37 0.23 5.47 9.38
C ASP A 37 0.98 4.30 8.68
N LEU A 38 1.11 3.15 9.34
CA LEU A 38 1.60 1.94 8.68
C LEU A 38 0.50 1.33 7.82
N VAL A 39 0.83 1.04 6.57
CA VAL A 39 -0.06 0.46 5.58
C VAL A 39 0.21 -1.04 5.49
N TYR A 40 -0.76 -1.84 5.88
CA TYR A 40 -0.73 -3.29 5.84
C TYR A 40 -1.40 -3.75 4.56
N VAL A 41 -0.69 -4.51 3.73
CA VAL A 41 -1.19 -5.05 2.47
C VAL A 41 -1.28 -6.57 2.57
N PHE A 42 -2.50 -7.11 2.62
CA PHE A 42 -2.74 -8.54 2.58
C PHE A 42 -2.90 -8.99 1.11
N ASN A 43 -2.00 -9.85 0.65
CA ASN A 43 -2.01 -10.37 -0.72
C ASN A 43 -1.81 -11.90 -0.76
N ARG A 44 -2.12 -12.53 -1.89
CA ARG A 44 -2.07 -13.99 -2.08
C ARG A 44 -0.73 -14.53 -2.62
N GLY A 45 0.33 -13.72 -2.58
CA GLY A 45 1.68 -14.08 -3.03
C GLY A 45 2.54 -14.77 -1.98
N GLU A 46 3.84 -14.86 -2.27
CA GLU A 46 4.85 -15.48 -1.40
C GLU A 46 5.01 -14.77 -0.05
N HIS A 47 4.75 -13.46 -0.01
CA HIS A 47 4.77 -12.62 1.19
C HIS A 47 3.33 -12.15 1.48
N PRO A 48 2.53 -12.90 2.25
CA PRO A 48 1.09 -12.66 2.33
C PRO A 48 0.73 -11.34 3.02
N MET A 49 1.57 -10.86 3.94
CA MET A 49 1.45 -9.55 4.55
C MET A 49 2.70 -8.74 4.18
N ILE A 50 2.51 -7.49 3.77
CA ILE A 50 3.61 -6.56 3.51
C ILE A 50 3.24 -5.23 4.16
N ILE A 51 4.15 -4.66 4.92
CA ILE A 51 3.92 -3.44 5.71
C ILE A 51 4.77 -2.32 5.12
N PHE A 52 4.15 -1.18 4.86
CA PHE A 52 4.83 0.05 4.43
C PHE A 52 4.61 1.19 5.42
N ASP A 53 5.51 2.16 5.46
CA ASP A 53 5.21 3.47 6.04
C ASP A 53 4.36 4.33 5.09
N LYS A 54 3.96 5.53 5.55
CA LYS A 54 3.15 6.47 4.77
C LYS A 54 3.86 6.99 3.50
N GLU A 55 5.19 6.93 3.45
CA GLU A 55 6.02 7.24 2.28
C GLU A 55 6.22 6.02 1.37
N GLY A 56 5.61 4.89 1.69
CA GLY A 56 5.68 3.64 0.94
C GLY A 56 7.00 2.90 1.09
N GLN A 57 7.81 3.21 2.11
CA GLN A 57 9.00 2.42 2.42
C GLN A 57 8.58 1.08 3.00
N PHE A 58 9.17 0.00 2.49
CA PHE A 58 9.01 -1.32 3.10
C PHE A 58 9.52 -1.32 4.56
N ILE A 59 8.70 -1.87 5.46
CA ILE A 59 8.99 -2.00 6.89
C ILE A 59 9.18 -3.46 7.29
N ASP A 60 8.25 -4.34 6.90
CA ASP A 60 8.26 -5.76 7.29
C ASP A 60 7.30 -6.62 6.41
N ALA A 61 7.39 -7.96 6.51
CA ALA A 61 6.50 -8.93 5.83
C ALA A 61 6.21 -10.21 6.62
#